data_AF-A0AAE1UPV7-F1
#
_entry.id   AF-A0AAE1UPV7-F1
#
_cell.length_a   1.000
_cell.length_b   1.000
_cell.length_c   1.000
_cell.angle_alpha   90.00
_cell.angle_beta   90.00
_cell.angle_gamma   90.00
#
_symmetry.space_group_name_H-M   'P 1'
#
loop_
_entity.id
_entity.type
_entity.pdbx_description
1 polymer ?
#
loop_
_entity_poly.entity_id
_entity_poly.type
_entity_poly.pdbx_seq_one_letter_code
_entity_poly.pdbx_strand_id
1 'polypeptide(L)'
;MEPIFGRVNAEWSAPHKIPLKPFLFHVHGLPSDPSTLRVCATDFHSNTWEALKSAQELEDMRDRTGIGGSWSDFVDYLIASIKSEDVKLVMDGQSKLGGAAHAKMVAQKAKGMPRIAISLSKLVDAAATEAMANLSLELYKRFTNVHNLLKAEQQRCCELTNVLSEKKEKNETAQKQLDALLYSKRQKSHKITENTASDTPTVSSSLESPVKQAAQLPSTKVTNRVVPAHRRARVRGVLLHDTEDERQD
;
A
#
# COMPACT_ATOMS: atom_id res chain seq x y z
N MET A 1 15.22 -1.25 15.90
CA MET A 1 14.00 -0.67 15.31
C MET A 1 14.40 0.44 14.34
N GLU A 2 13.81 0.48 13.13
CA GLU A 2 14.04 1.60 12.19
C GLU A 2 13.38 2.89 12.72
N PRO A 3 14.02 4.07 12.54
CA PRO A 3 13.41 5.34 12.90
C PRO A 3 12.03 5.56 12.26
N ILE A 4 11.07 6.00 13.06
CA ILE A 4 9.73 6.41 12.61
C ILE A 4 9.63 7.91 12.72
N PHE A 5 9.21 8.55 11.64
CA PHE A 5 8.88 9.97 11.61
C PHE A 5 7.40 10.14 11.34
N GLY A 6 6.80 11.15 11.93
CA GLY A 6 5.42 11.50 11.63
C GLY A 6 5.07 12.93 12.00
N ARG A 7 3.94 13.38 11.46
CA ARG A 7 3.30 14.63 11.82
C ARG A 7 2.09 14.30 12.68
N VAL A 8 1.92 15.03 13.77
CA VAL A 8 0.79 14.85 14.69
C VAL A 8 0.20 16.19 15.05
N ASN A 9 -1.13 16.26 15.12
CA ASN A 9 -1.82 17.41 15.68
C ASN A 9 -1.93 17.23 17.19
N ALA A 10 -1.60 18.27 17.94
CA ALA A 10 -1.72 18.23 19.39
C ALA A 10 -3.12 18.68 19.82
N GLU A 11 -3.62 18.06 20.88
CA GLU A 11 -4.92 18.34 21.50
C GLU A 11 -4.69 18.66 22.97
N TRP A 12 -5.45 19.61 23.52
CA TRP A 12 -5.45 19.86 24.95
C TRP A 12 -6.34 18.85 25.67
N SER A 13 -5.90 18.38 26.84
CA SER A 13 -6.68 17.53 27.76
C SER A 13 -8.00 18.19 28.18
N ALA A 14 -7.95 19.51 28.40
CA ALA A 14 -9.08 20.34 28.79
C ALA A 14 -9.29 21.47 27.76
N PRO A 15 -10.50 22.05 27.64
CA PRO A 15 -10.75 23.15 26.74
C PRO A 15 -9.78 24.32 26.98
N HIS A 16 -8.95 24.64 25.99
CA HIS A 16 -7.97 25.70 26.09
C HIS A 16 -8.07 26.63 24.88
N LYS A 17 -7.88 27.93 25.12
CA LYS A 17 -8.05 28.99 24.11
C LYS A 17 -6.86 29.12 23.15
N ILE A 18 -5.74 28.47 23.47
CA ILE A 18 -4.49 28.61 22.70
C ILE A 18 -4.47 27.53 21.60
N PRO A 19 -4.48 27.92 20.32
CA PRO A 19 -4.37 26.97 19.24
C PRO A 19 -2.99 26.31 19.25
N LEU A 20 -2.96 25.01 18.99
CA LEU A 20 -1.74 24.23 18.98
C LEU A 20 -1.18 24.12 17.57
N LYS A 21 0.12 24.35 17.44
CA LYS A 21 0.84 24.09 16.19
C LYS A 21 0.92 22.58 15.95
N PRO A 22 0.98 22.14 14.68
CA PRO A 22 1.31 20.76 14.37
C PRO A 22 2.70 20.43 14.89
N PHE A 23 2.87 19.21 15.39
CA PHE A 23 4.13 18.67 15.85
C PHE A 23 4.69 17.71 14.82
N LEU A 24 6.02 17.64 14.78
CA LEU A 24 6.75 16.53 14.18
C LEU A 24 7.28 15.65 15.30
N PHE A 25 7.18 14.34 15.13
CA PHE A 25 7.73 13.37 16.06
C PHE A 25 8.72 12.44 15.38
N HIS A 26 9.62 11.91 16.19
CA HIS A 26 10.63 10.94 15.81
C HIS A 26 10.79 9.91 16.91
N VAL A 27 10.64 8.64 16.53
CA VAL A 27 10.79 7.50 17.43
C VAL A 27 11.89 6.61 16.91
N HIS A 28 12.90 6.33 17.73
CA HIS A 28 14.04 5.51 17.33
C HIS A 28 14.69 4.84 18.54
N GLY A 29 15.50 3.81 18.31
CA GLY A 29 16.39 3.28 19.33
C GLY A 29 17.56 4.24 19.60
N LEU A 30 18.04 4.30 20.83
CA LEU A 30 19.20 5.13 21.16
C LEU A 30 20.47 4.54 20.50
N PRO A 31 21.37 5.34 19.89
CA PRO A 31 22.55 4.81 19.22
C PRO A 31 23.51 4.05 20.14
N SER A 32 23.63 4.49 21.39
CA SER A 32 24.48 3.87 22.41
C SER A 32 23.82 2.65 23.08
N ASP A 33 22.49 2.58 23.05
CA ASP A 33 21.69 1.48 23.61
C ASP A 33 20.44 1.26 22.76
N PRO A 34 20.52 0.36 21.75
CA PRO A 34 19.40 0.09 20.86
C PRO A 34 18.15 -0.49 21.53
N SER A 35 18.27 -0.97 22.77
CA SER A 35 17.14 -1.49 23.55
C SER A 35 16.31 -0.38 24.21
N THR A 36 16.89 0.81 24.35
CA THR A 36 16.20 2.00 24.84
C THR A 36 15.53 2.74 23.69
N LEU A 37 14.21 2.91 23.80
CA LEU A 37 13.41 3.68 22.86
C LEU A 37 13.43 5.16 23.23
N ARG A 38 13.79 6.00 22.27
CA ARG A 38 13.68 7.46 22.35
C ARG A 38 12.48 7.93 21.53
N VAL A 39 11.67 8.78 22.14
CA VAL A 39 10.55 9.49 21.50
C VAL A 39 10.81 10.96 21.64
N CYS A 40 10.90 11.69 20.54
CA CYS A 40 11.00 13.15 20.51
C CYS A 40 9.80 13.72 19.75
N ALA A 41 9.20 14.81 20.26
CA ALA A 41 8.15 15.54 19.56
C ALA A 41 8.37 17.05 19.72
N THR A 42 8.33 17.80 18.61
CA THR A 42 8.56 19.24 18.63
C THR A 42 7.68 20.00 17.65
N ASP A 43 7.28 21.21 18.04
CA ASP A 43 6.64 22.20 17.16
C ASP A 43 7.65 23.13 16.47
N PHE A 44 8.96 22.85 16.63
CA PHE A 44 10.08 23.69 16.16
C PHE A 44 10.02 25.12 16.67
N HIS A 45 9.38 25.34 17.82
CA HIS A 45 9.18 26.66 18.37
C HIS A 45 9.35 26.65 19.90
N SER A 46 8.26 26.49 20.65
CA SER A 46 8.25 26.64 22.11
C SER A 46 8.10 25.32 22.83
N ASN A 47 7.78 24.25 22.12
CA ASN A 47 7.43 22.97 22.70
C ASN A 47 8.26 21.88 22.05
N THR A 48 9.27 21.42 22.78
CA THR A 48 10.05 20.22 22.46
C THR A 48 9.94 19.28 23.63
N TRP A 49 9.62 18.03 23.35
CA TRP A 49 9.30 17.00 24.31
C TRP A 49 10.08 15.74 24.03
N GLU A 50 10.45 15.03 25.08
CA GLU A 50 11.20 13.79 24.99
C GLU A 50 10.74 12.74 25.99
N ALA A 51 10.79 11.48 25.59
CA ALA A 51 10.82 10.35 26.49
C ALA A 51 11.92 9.36 26.12
N LEU A 52 12.55 8.81 27.14
CA LEU A 52 13.38 7.62 27.07
C LEU A 52 12.61 6.49 27.77
N LYS A 53 12.59 5.33 27.14
CA LYS A 53 11.95 4.11 27.64
C LYS A 53 12.93 2.97 27.53
N SER A 54 13.43 2.53 28.68
CA SER A 54 14.25 1.33 28.79
C SER A 54 13.46 0.06 28.42
N ALA A 55 14.15 -1.05 28.19
CA ALA A 55 13.51 -2.34 27.94
C ALA A 55 12.50 -2.72 29.03
N GLN A 56 12.87 -2.52 30.31
CA GLN A 56 11.97 -2.80 31.44
C GLN A 56 10.70 -1.92 31.41
N GLU A 57 10.84 -0.62 31.17
CA GLU A 57 9.66 0.27 31.11
C GLU A 57 8.74 -0.06 29.93
N LEU A 58 9.30 -0.58 28.84
CA LEU A 58 8.54 -1.05 27.69
C LEU A 58 7.83 -2.38 28.00
N GLU A 59 8.44 -3.29 28.77
CA GLU A 59 7.76 -4.48 29.31
C GLU A 59 6.62 -4.10 30.25
N ASP A 60 6.84 -3.19 31.20
CA ASP A 60 5.79 -2.68 32.07
C ASP A 60 4.66 -2.01 31.25
N MET A 61 5.02 -1.36 30.13
CA MET A 61 4.05 -0.79 29.21
C MET A 61 3.25 -1.87 28.47
N ARG A 62 3.87 -2.97 28.02
CA ARG A 62 3.18 -4.12 27.44
C ARG A 62 2.13 -4.66 28.39
N ASP A 63 2.53 -4.89 29.64
CA ASP A 63 1.69 -5.50 30.66
C ASP A 63 0.51 -4.58 31.00
N ARG A 64 0.74 -3.28 31.14
CA ARG A 64 -0.34 -2.28 31.34
C ARG A 64 -1.29 -2.15 30.14
N THR A 65 -0.78 -2.35 28.93
CA THR A 65 -1.59 -2.26 27.70
C THR A 65 -2.42 -3.53 27.50
N GLY A 66 -2.06 -4.64 28.17
CA GLY A 66 -2.77 -5.91 28.06
C GLY A 66 -2.50 -6.65 26.74
N ILE A 67 -1.34 -6.41 26.13
CA ILE A 67 -0.95 -7.08 24.88
C ILE A 67 -0.24 -8.38 25.26
N GLY A 68 -0.93 -9.50 25.08
CA GLY A 68 -0.35 -10.83 25.22
C GLY A 68 0.56 -11.21 24.05
N GLY A 69 1.24 -12.35 24.18
CA GLY A 69 2.15 -12.88 23.16
C GLY A 69 3.62 -12.66 23.51
N SER A 70 4.48 -12.77 22.50
CA SER A 70 5.92 -12.59 22.64
C SER A 70 6.31 -11.12 22.76
N TRP A 71 7.55 -10.87 23.16
CA TRP A 71 8.13 -9.53 23.11
C TRP A 71 8.07 -8.90 21.71
N SER A 72 8.37 -9.70 20.67
CA SER A 72 8.33 -9.25 19.28
C SER A 72 6.93 -8.82 18.86
N ASP A 73 5.88 -9.56 19.27
CA ASP A 73 4.49 -9.20 18.99
C ASP A 73 4.13 -7.82 19.56
N PHE A 74 4.62 -7.54 20.78
CA PHE A 74 4.45 -6.23 21.39
C PHE A 74 5.22 -5.12 20.66
N VAL A 75 6.48 -5.37 20.28
CA VAL A 75 7.29 -4.39 19.53
C VAL A 75 6.66 -4.10 18.16
N ASP A 76 6.17 -5.12 17.45
CA ASP A 76 5.48 -4.97 16.19
C ASP A 76 4.17 -4.19 16.37
N TYR A 77 3.43 -4.46 17.45
CA TYR A 77 2.24 -3.70 17.79
C TYR A 77 2.56 -2.23 18.10
N LEU A 78 3.62 -1.95 18.86
CA LEU A 78 4.09 -0.61 19.17
C LEU A 78 4.46 0.15 17.89
N ILE A 79 5.25 -0.48 17.01
CA ILE A 79 5.63 0.07 15.70
C ILE A 79 4.39 0.37 14.87
N ALA A 80 3.46 -0.58 14.76
CA ALA A 80 2.23 -0.41 14.00
C ALA A 80 1.33 0.68 14.57
N SER A 81 1.28 0.83 15.90
CA SER A 81 0.53 1.89 16.57
C SER A 81 1.11 3.27 16.32
N ILE A 82 2.44 3.41 16.33
CA ILE A 82 3.10 4.70 16.09
C ILE A 82 3.06 5.07 14.59
N LYS A 83 3.05 4.09 13.68
CA LYS A 83 2.90 4.31 12.24
C LYS A 83 1.45 4.50 11.79
N SER A 84 0.47 4.33 12.68
CA SER A 84 -0.94 4.48 12.31
C SER A 84 -1.33 5.96 12.17
N GLU A 85 -2.51 6.20 11.61
CA GLU A 85 -3.10 7.53 11.56
C GLU A 85 -3.72 7.94 12.91
N ASP A 86 -3.91 6.98 13.83
CA ASP A 86 -4.51 7.18 15.15
C ASP A 86 -3.43 7.52 16.22
N VAL A 87 -2.57 8.48 15.89
CA VAL A 87 -1.56 9.04 16.81
C VAL A 87 -1.95 10.45 17.20
N LYS A 88 -1.89 10.75 18.50
CA LYS A 88 -2.23 12.06 19.07
C LYS A 88 -1.19 12.49 20.09
N LEU A 89 -0.97 13.79 20.17
CA LEU A 89 -0.18 14.40 21.24
C LEU A 89 -1.14 15.14 22.17
N VAL A 90 -1.38 14.57 23.35
CA VAL A 90 -2.25 15.18 24.37
C VAL A 90 -1.39 16.04 25.28
N MET A 91 -1.72 17.32 25.37
CA MET A 91 -1.02 18.29 26.20
C MET A 91 -1.88 18.71 27.39
N ASP A 92 -1.23 18.94 28.52
CA ASP A 92 -1.88 19.27 29.78
C ASP A 92 -1.06 20.25 30.63
N GLY A 93 -1.77 20.97 31.51
CA GLY A 93 -1.23 21.96 32.42
C GLY A 93 -0.70 23.22 31.74
N GLN A 94 -0.45 24.24 32.54
CA GLN A 94 0.15 25.50 32.09
C GLN A 94 1.53 25.64 32.75
N SER A 95 2.57 25.78 31.92
CA SER A 95 3.93 26.04 32.38
C SER A 95 4.12 27.51 32.73
N LYS A 96 4.99 27.79 33.71
CA LYS A 96 5.39 29.16 34.09
C LYS A 96 6.04 29.93 32.93
N LEU A 97 6.66 29.21 31.99
CA LEU A 97 7.30 29.76 30.78
C LEU A 97 6.32 29.89 29.60
N GLY A 98 5.03 29.60 29.80
CA GLY A 98 4.03 29.52 28.75
C GLY A 98 3.98 28.15 28.07
N GLY A 99 2.80 27.80 27.57
CA GLY A 99 2.51 26.51 26.92
C GLY A 99 2.32 25.36 27.91
N ALA A 100 2.25 24.13 27.38
CA ALA A 100 1.92 22.95 28.18
C ALA A 100 3.02 22.61 29.19
N ALA A 101 2.62 22.05 30.33
CA ALA A 101 3.51 21.53 31.37
C ALA A 101 3.80 20.03 31.20
N HIS A 102 2.84 19.30 30.65
CA HIS A 102 2.93 17.87 30.40
C HIS A 102 2.49 17.57 28.96
N ALA A 103 3.10 16.55 28.36
CA ALA A 103 2.66 16.00 27.10
C ALA A 103 2.65 14.48 27.16
N LYS A 104 1.73 13.86 26.41
CA LYS A 104 1.60 12.42 26.30
C LYS A 104 1.30 12.06 24.86
N MET A 105 2.13 11.21 24.27
CA MET A 105 1.85 10.62 22.97
C MET A 105 0.91 9.42 23.19
N VAL A 106 -0.24 9.45 22.54
CA VAL A 106 -1.22 8.35 22.55
C VAL A 106 -1.32 7.79 21.16
N ALA A 107 -1.07 6.49 21.01
CA ALA A 107 -1.05 5.80 19.74
C ALA A 107 -1.94 4.56 19.79
N GLN A 108 -2.62 4.27 18.69
CA GLN A 108 -3.52 3.13 18.58
C GLN A 108 -3.34 2.48 17.21
N LYS A 109 -3.12 1.16 17.15
CA LYS A 109 -2.92 0.46 15.87
C LYS A 109 -4.14 0.57 14.94
N ALA A 110 -5.34 0.47 15.50
CA ALA A 110 -6.62 0.64 14.82
C ALA A 110 -7.74 0.86 15.85
N LYS A 111 -8.85 1.46 15.43
CA LYS A 111 -10.04 1.63 16.27
C LYS A 111 -10.46 0.30 16.94
N GLY A 112 -10.64 0.34 18.25
CA GLY A 112 -11.01 -0.81 19.07
C GLY A 112 -9.84 -1.61 19.65
N MET A 113 -8.61 -1.35 19.19
CA MET A 113 -7.39 -2.00 19.73
C MET A 113 -6.87 -1.27 20.98
N PRO A 114 -6.07 -1.91 21.85
CA PRO A 114 -5.47 -1.25 23.02
C PRO A 114 -4.66 0.02 22.68
N ARG A 115 -4.74 1.04 23.53
CA ARG A 115 -4.00 2.29 23.33
C ARG A 115 -2.68 2.26 24.07
N ILE A 116 -1.61 2.68 23.40
CA ILE A 116 -0.30 2.91 24.00
C ILE A 116 -0.20 4.38 24.36
N ALA A 117 0.27 4.66 25.57
CA ALA A 117 0.46 6.01 26.08
C ALA A 117 1.90 6.19 26.60
N ILE A 118 2.61 7.16 26.02
CA ILE A 118 3.99 7.48 26.40
C ILE A 118 4.01 8.92 26.92
N SER A 119 4.22 9.09 28.22
CA SER A 119 4.39 10.40 28.84
C SER A 119 5.75 10.99 28.43
N LEU A 120 5.75 12.27 28.06
CA LEU A 120 6.92 13.02 27.60
C LEU A 120 7.26 14.14 28.58
N SER A 121 8.55 14.40 28.72
CA SER A 121 9.13 15.47 29.53
C SER A 121 9.47 16.66 28.65
N LYS A 122 9.20 17.88 29.14
CA LYS A 122 9.52 19.11 28.40
C LYS A 122 11.04 19.30 28.38
N LEU A 123 11.61 19.51 27.19
CA LEU A 123 12.98 19.97 27.03
C LEU A 123 13.02 21.50 26.99
N VAL A 124 14.10 22.07 27.53
CA VAL A 124 14.34 23.52 27.58
C VAL A 124 15.72 23.85 27.05
N ASP A 125 15.90 25.10 26.61
CA ASP A 125 17.18 25.70 26.23
C ASP A 125 18.02 24.86 25.25
N ALA A 126 19.26 24.53 25.64
CA ALA A 126 20.21 23.77 24.84
C ALA A 126 19.69 22.37 24.50
N ALA A 127 19.04 21.69 25.44
CA ALA A 127 18.50 20.34 25.22
C ALA A 127 17.37 20.35 24.18
N ALA A 128 16.49 21.36 24.23
CA ALA A 128 15.45 21.54 23.23
C ALA A 128 16.04 21.83 21.84
N THR A 129 17.04 22.71 21.79
CA THR A 129 17.73 23.10 20.55
C THR A 129 18.44 21.91 19.91
N GLU A 130 19.16 21.13 20.71
CA GLU A 130 19.85 19.92 20.27
C GLU A 130 18.86 18.86 19.76
N ALA A 131 17.76 18.63 20.48
CA ALA A 131 16.73 17.69 20.05
C ALA A 131 16.10 18.09 18.69
N MET A 132 15.83 19.39 18.49
CA MET A 132 15.36 19.93 17.21
C MET A 132 16.41 19.78 16.09
N ALA A 133 17.68 20.07 16.37
CA ALA A 133 18.77 19.93 15.40
C ALA A 133 18.95 18.47 14.97
N ASN A 134 18.96 17.54 15.93
CA ASN A 134 19.05 16.11 15.68
C ASN A 134 17.86 15.61 14.85
N LEU A 135 16.64 16.00 15.22
CA LEU A 135 15.45 15.66 14.45
C LEU A 135 15.54 16.17 13.01
N SER A 136 15.94 17.42 12.82
CA SER A 136 16.08 18.05 11.50
C SER A 136 17.11 17.33 10.63
N LEU A 137 18.26 17.00 11.21
CA LEU A 137 19.33 16.30 10.52
C LEU A 137 18.89 14.90 10.08
N GLU A 138 18.23 14.14 10.96
CA GLU A 138 17.74 12.80 10.64
C GLU A 138 16.62 12.83 9.60
N LEU A 139 15.71 13.81 9.66
CA LEU A 139 14.71 14.05 8.63
C LEU A 139 15.36 14.34 7.27
N TYR A 140 16.36 15.21 7.23
CA TYR A 140 17.07 15.55 5.99
C TYR A 140 17.80 14.34 5.38
N LYS A 141 18.49 13.56 6.21
CA LYS A 141 19.13 12.30 5.79
C LYS A 141 18.10 11.34 5.19
N ARG A 142 16.98 11.14 5.90
CA ARG A 142 15.93 10.23 5.44
C ARG A 142 15.28 10.70 4.14
N PHE A 143 14.96 11.98 4.04
CA PHE A 143 14.44 12.59 2.83
C PHE A 143 15.38 12.39 1.65
N THR A 144 16.67 12.68 1.81
CA THR A 144 17.69 12.53 0.76
C THR A 144 17.78 11.08 0.29
N ASN A 145 17.79 10.13 1.23
CA ASN A 145 17.82 8.70 0.90
C ASN A 145 16.58 8.26 0.12
N VAL A 146 15.39 8.63 0.58
CA VAL A 146 14.13 8.29 -0.09
C VAL A 146 14.03 8.96 -1.45
N HIS A 147 14.47 10.22 -1.57
CA HIS A 147 14.48 10.95 -2.83
C HIS A 147 15.39 10.29 -3.86
N ASN A 148 16.58 9.86 -3.46
CA ASN A 148 17.51 9.15 -4.34
C ASN A 148 16.96 7.79 -4.79
N LEU A 149 16.35 7.03 -3.87
CA LEU A 149 15.69 5.75 -4.19
C LEU A 149 14.54 5.95 -5.17
N LEU A 150 13.70 6.97 -4.94
CA LEU A 150 12.60 7.30 -5.85
C LEU A 150 13.10 7.66 -7.25
N LYS A 151 14.17 8.45 -7.34
CA LYS A 151 14.79 8.82 -8.62
C LYS A 151 15.33 7.59 -9.37
N ALA A 152 16.00 6.68 -8.66
CA ALA A 152 16.49 5.43 -9.24
C ALA A 152 15.32 4.53 -9.72
N GLU A 153 14.25 4.44 -8.94
CA GLU A 153 13.05 3.68 -9.32
C GLU A 153 12.35 4.28 -10.53
N GLN A 154 12.22 5.61 -10.60
CA GLN A 154 11.65 6.30 -11.74
C GLN A 154 12.44 6.02 -13.02
N GLN A 155 13.77 6.07 -12.96
CA GLN A 155 14.64 5.74 -14.08
C GLN A 155 14.42 4.29 -14.55
N ARG A 156 14.36 3.35 -13.60
CA ARG A 156 14.07 1.93 -13.88
C ARG A 156 12.71 1.75 -14.57
N CYS A 157 11.68 2.48 -14.14
CA CYS A 157 10.36 2.44 -14.78
C CYS A 157 10.40 2.95 -16.23
N CYS A 158 11.15 4.02 -16.50
CA CYS A 158 11.33 4.53 -17.86
C CYS A 158 12.01 3.48 -18.77
N GLU A 159 13.07 2.85 -18.29
CA GLU A 159 13.79 1.80 -19.03
C GLU A 159 12.89 0.58 -19.31
N LEU A 160 12.14 0.11 -18.30
CA LEU A 160 11.19 -1.00 -18.48
C LEU A 160 10.09 -0.66 -19.48
N THR A 161 9.62 0.58 -19.49
CA THR A 161 8.61 1.04 -20.47
C THR A 161 9.14 0.96 -21.89
N ASN A 162 10.40 1.37 -22.12
CA ASN A 162 11.05 1.29 -23.43
C ASN A 162 11.21 -0.18 -23.89
N VAL A 163 11.65 -1.06 -22.99
CA VAL A 163 11.78 -2.50 -23.29
C VAL A 163 10.41 -3.11 -23.60
N LEU A 164 9.37 -2.74 -22.86
CA LEU A 164 8.01 -3.21 -23.13
C LEU A 164 7.49 -2.75 -24.49
N SER A 165 7.74 -1.49 -24.89
CA SER A 165 7.36 -1.02 -26.22
C SER A 165 8.09 -1.75 -27.34
N GLU A 166 9.40 -1.98 -27.19
CA GLU A 166 10.21 -2.70 -28.17
C GLU A 166 9.73 -4.16 -28.30
N LYS A 167 9.46 -4.81 -27.17
CA LYS A 167 8.91 -6.18 -27.16
C LYS A 167 7.52 -6.25 -27.77
N LYS A 168 6.67 -5.24 -27.52
CA LYS A 168 5.33 -5.16 -28.11
C LYS A 168 5.41 -5.00 -29.64
N GLU A 169 6.27 -4.12 -30.15
CA GLU A 169 6.49 -3.94 -31.59
C GLU A 169 7.02 -5.22 -32.25
N LYS A 170 7.99 -5.88 -31.63
CA LYS A 170 8.51 -7.20 -32.09
C LYS A 170 7.42 -8.27 -32.09
N ASN A 171 6.52 -8.24 -31.11
CA ASN A 171 5.39 -9.17 -31.06
C ASN A 171 4.35 -8.88 -32.17
N GLU A 172 4.02 -7.61 -32.40
CA GLU A 172 3.09 -7.20 -33.46
C GLU A 172 3.62 -7.54 -34.86
N THR A 173 4.92 -7.35 -35.08
CA THR A 173 5.58 -7.71 -36.35
C THR A 173 5.58 -9.22 -36.56
N ALA A 174 5.92 -10.02 -35.53
CA ALA A 174 5.84 -11.47 -35.60
C ALA A 174 4.42 -11.98 -35.87
N GLN A 175 3.41 -11.36 -35.24
CA GLN A 175 2.01 -11.70 -35.47
C GLN A 175 1.59 -11.42 -36.93
N LYS A 176 1.95 -10.24 -37.47
CA LYS A 176 1.70 -9.90 -38.88
C LYS A 176 2.34 -10.89 -39.85
N GLN A 177 3.58 -11.32 -39.58
CA GLN A 177 4.26 -12.32 -40.39
C GLN A 177 3.55 -13.68 -40.34
N LEU A 178 3.12 -14.12 -39.16
CA LEU A 178 2.38 -15.37 -38.99
C LEU A 178 1.05 -15.34 -39.73
N ASP A 179 0.30 -14.25 -39.61
CA ASP A 179 -0.99 -14.07 -40.29
C ASP A 179 -0.81 -14.09 -41.82
N ALA A 180 0.20 -13.39 -42.35
CA ALA A 180 0.52 -13.39 -43.77
C ALA A 180 0.83 -14.80 -44.31
N LEU A 181 1.56 -15.61 -43.56
CA LEU A 181 1.85 -17.00 -43.92
C LEU A 181 0.58 -17.87 -43.92
N LEU A 182 -0.31 -17.69 -42.93
CA LEU A 182 -1.58 -18.42 -42.85
C LEU A 182 -2.51 -18.08 -44.02
N TYR A 183 -2.62 -16.79 -44.39
CA TYR A 183 -3.41 -16.36 -45.55
C TYR A 183 -2.85 -16.89 -46.87
N SER A 184 -1.53 -16.84 -47.06
CA SER A 184 -0.86 -17.39 -48.24
C SER A 184 -1.08 -18.90 -48.40
N LYS A 185 -0.99 -19.65 -47.29
CA LYS A 185 -1.25 -21.10 -47.30
C LYS A 185 -2.69 -21.42 -47.69
N ARG A 186 -3.68 -20.66 -47.19
CA ARG A 186 -5.10 -20.83 -47.55
C ARG A 186 -5.39 -20.53 -49.03
N GLN A 187 -4.76 -19.50 -49.61
CA GLN A 187 -4.92 -19.19 -51.04
C GLN A 187 -4.29 -20.27 -51.94
N LYS A 188 -3.13 -20.81 -51.57
CA LYS A 188 -2.53 -21.93 -52.32
C LYS A 188 -3.39 -23.20 -52.29
N SER A 189 -4.08 -23.49 -51.18
CA SER A 189 -5.02 -24.61 -51.12
C SER A 189 -6.29 -24.40 -51.94
N HIS A 190 -6.78 -23.16 -52.11
CA HIS A 190 -7.92 -22.87 -52.99
C HIS A 190 -7.56 -22.89 -54.49
N LYS A 191 -6.33 -22.48 -54.85
CA LYS A 191 -5.87 -22.48 -56.25
C LYS A 191 -5.64 -23.89 -56.82
N ILE A 192 -5.54 -24.92 -55.98
CA ILE A 192 -5.40 -26.32 -56.41
C ILE A 192 -6.78 -26.94 -56.73
N THR A 193 -7.90 -26.28 -56.38
CA THR A 193 -9.26 -26.81 -56.63
C THR A 193 -9.89 -26.31 -57.94
N GLU A 194 -9.31 -25.33 -58.64
CA GLU A 194 -9.89 -24.75 -59.87
C GLU A 194 -9.29 -25.27 -61.20
N ASN A 195 -8.29 -26.15 -61.17
CA ASN A 195 -7.61 -26.62 -62.39
C ASN A 195 -7.92 -28.07 -62.79
N THR A 196 -9.15 -28.54 -62.52
CA THR A 196 -9.60 -29.87 -62.99
C THR A 196 -11.07 -29.85 -63.45
N ALA A 197 -11.36 -29.21 -64.59
CA ALA A 197 -12.53 -29.47 -65.45
C ALA A 197 -12.37 -28.58 -66.71
N SER A 198 -11.87 -29.08 -67.84
CA SER A 198 -12.50 -29.94 -68.86
C SER A 198 -12.80 -29.13 -70.13
N ASP A 199 -12.20 -29.54 -71.25
CA ASP A 199 -12.46 -29.02 -72.59
C ASP A 199 -13.86 -29.39 -73.12
N THR A 200 -14.64 -28.36 -73.52
CA THR A 200 -15.61 -28.24 -74.64
C THR A 200 -16.81 -29.20 -74.84
N PRO A 201 -17.83 -28.85 -75.68
CA PRO A 201 -18.51 -27.56 -75.95
C PRO A 201 -20.06 -27.70 -75.89
N THR A 202 -20.85 -26.61 -76.09
CA THR A 202 -22.15 -26.54 -76.85
C THR A 202 -23.03 -25.31 -76.48
N VAL A 203 -23.19 -24.42 -77.49
CA VAL A 203 -24.39 -23.70 -78.00
C VAL A 203 -25.45 -23.02 -77.09
N SER A 204 -25.79 -21.78 -77.51
CA SER A 204 -27.04 -20.98 -77.35
C SER A 204 -27.32 -20.33 -75.99
N SER A 205 -27.26 -18.98 -75.94
CA SER A 205 -28.43 -18.05 -75.97
C SER A 205 -29.08 -17.95 -74.57
N SER A 206 -29.40 -16.82 -73.93
CA SER A 206 -29.70 -15.45 -74.31
C SER A 206 -29.91 -14.69 -72.97
N LEU A 207 -29.68 -13.37 -72.95
CA LEU A 207 -30.41 -12.33 -72.19
C LEU A 207 -30.53 -12.53 -70.65
N GLU A 208 -30.33 -11.57 -69.75
CA GLU A 208 -30.53 -10.14 -69.78
C GLU A 208 -29.96 -9.59 -68.45
N SER A 209 -29.36 -8.42 -68.49
CA SER A 209 -29.24 -7.53 -67.33
C SER A 209 -30.63 -6.88 -67.09
N PRO A 210 -30.95 -6.09 -66.02
CA PRO A 210 -30.01 -5.43 -65.11
C PRO A 210 -30.48 -5.10 -63.65
N VAL A 211 -29.53 -4.59 -62.86
CA VAL A 211 -29.65 -3.36 -62.03
C VAL A 211 -30.33 -3.38 -60.63
N LYS A 212 -29.52 -2.93 -59.63
CA LYS A 212 -29.81 -2.14 -58.41
C LYS A 212 -30.69 -2.81 -57.32
N GLN A 213 -30.61 -2.52 -56.02
CA GLN A 213 -29.83 -1.64 -55.14
C GLN A 213 -30.14 -2.08 -53.69
N ALA A 214 -29.30 -1.60 -52.75
CA ALA A 214 -29.63 -1.22 -51.37
C ALA A 214 -29.88 -2.29 -50.27
N ALA A 215 -28.95 -2.24 -49.30
CA ALA A 215 -29.17 -2.02 -47.87
C ALA A 215 -29.94 -3.05 -47.00
N GLN A 216 -29.21 -3.46 -45.94
CA GLN A 216 -29.64 -3.75 -44.56
C GLN A 216 -30.39 -5.06 -44.22
N LEU A 217 -29.70 -5.86 -43.40
CA LEU A 217 -30.09 -6.85 -42.36
C LEU A 217 -31.58 -7.18 -42.14
N PRO A 218 -31.89 -8.47 -41.84
CA PRO A 218 -32.27 -8.84 -40.47
C PRO A 218 -31.75 -10.25 -40.03
N SER A 219 -31.19 -10.42 -38.83
CA SER A 219 -31.84 -10.85 -37.57
C SER A 219 -32.55 -12.22 -37.57
N THR A 220 -32.02 -13.19 -36.80
CA THR A 220 -32.78 -14.05 -35.84
C THR A 220 -31.86 -14.91 -34.95
N LYS A 221 -31.96 -14.72 -33.61
CA LYS A 221 -32.09 -15.69 -32.47
C LYS A 221 -31.47 -17.11 -32.61
N VAL A 222 -30.79 -17.77 -31.65
CA VAL A 222 -30.96 -17.84 -30.18
C VAL A 222 -29.86 -18.74 -29.52
N THR A 223 -29.54 -18.49 -28.23
CA THR A 223 -28.90 -19.36 -27.18
C THR A 223 -27.61 -20.18 -27.44
N ASN A 224 -26.53 -19.92 -26.68
CA ASN A 224 -26.11 -20.73 -25.52
C ASN A 224 -24.79 -20.25 -24.88
N ARG A 225 -24.71 -20.44 -23.55
CA ARG A 225 -23.60 -20.25 -22.60
C ARG A 225 -22.25 -20.79 -23.10
N VAL A 226 -21.13 -20.15 -22.74
CA VAL A 226 -20.01 -20.79 -21.98
C VAL A 226 -19.24 -19.70 -21.21
N VAL A 227 -19.21 -19.81 -19.88
CA VAL A 227 -18.36 -19.01 -18.97
C VAL A 227 -17.04 -19.79 -18.75
N PRO A 228 -15.85 -19.15 -18.78
CA PRO A 228 -14.60 -19.84 -18.49
C PRO A 228 -14.56 -20.34 -17.02
N ALA A 229 -14.46 -21.65 -16.86
CA ALA A 229 -14.39 -22.33 -15.57
C ALA A 229 -13.02 -22.08 -14.91
N HIS A 230 -12.98 -21.28 -13.85
CA HIS A 230 -11.89 -21.34 -12.87
C HIS A 230 -12.31 -22.26 -11.73
N ARG A 231 -11.76 -23.48 -11.74
CA ARG A 231 -11.95 -24.47 -10.67
C ARG A 231 -11.27 -23.94 -9.41
N ARG A 232 -12.07 -23.43 -8.46
CA ARG A 232 -11.65 -23.31 -7.06
C ARG A 232 -11.59 -24.72 -6.46
N ALA A 233 -10.45 -25.07 -5.88
CA ALA A 233 -10.35 -26.23 -5.00
C ALA A 233 -11.33 -26.04 -3.82
N ARG A 234 -12.34 -26.91 -3.72
CA ARG A 234 -13.21 -27.00 -2.55
C ARG A 234 -12.55 -27.98 -1.57
N VAL A 235 -12.11 -27.47 -0.42
CA VAL A 235 -11.91 -28.30 0.78
C VAL A 235 -13.30 -28.55 1.37
N ARG A 236 -13.65 -29.83 1.52
CA ARG A 236 -14.90 -30.33 2.07
C ARG A 236 -14.85 -30.16 3.61
N GLY A 237 -15.88 -29.58 4.22
CA GLY A 237 -16.06 -29.57 5.69
C GLY A 237 -16.29 -30.99 6.26
N VAL A 238 -16.54 -31.25 7.54
CA VAL A 238 -17.26 -30.57 8.63
C VAL A 238 -16.96 -31.38 9.91
N LEU A 239 -16.89 -30.80 11.11
CA LEU A 239 -17.71 -31.22 12.26
C LEU A 239 -17.61 -30.21 13.41
N LEU A 240 -18.74 -29.56 13.70
CA LEU A 240 -19.01 -28.87 14.95
C LEU A 240 -19.47 -29.93 15.96
N HIS A 241 -18.95 -29.88 17.18
CA HIS A 241 -19.62 -30.47 18.33
C HIS A 241 -19.60 -29.43 19.46
N ASP A 242 -20.78 -28.93 19.80
CA ASP A 242 -21.03 -28.16 21.01
C ASP A 242 -21.36 -29.11 22.17
N THR A 243 -20.88 -28.69 23.35
CA THR A 243 -21.35 -28.90 24.73
C THR A 243 -21.73 -30.29 25.25
N GLU A 244 -21.11 -30.69 26.37
CA GLU A 244 -21.82 -30.77 27.66
C GLU A 244 -20.84 -30.70 28.87
N ASP A 245 -21.32 -30.03 29.91
CA ASP A 245 -20.79 -29.88 31.27
C ASP A 245 -20.58 -31.25 31.96
N GLU A 246 -19.52 -31.40 32.76
CA GLU A 246 -19.66 -31.97 34.11
C GLU A 246 -18.47 -31.59 35.02
N ARG A 247 -18.82 -31.23 36.26
CA ARG A 247 -17.97 -30.88 37.40
C ARG A 247 -17.60 -32.14 38.22
N GLN A 248 -16.72 -31.91 39.21
CA GLN A 248 -16.39 -32.72 40.41
C GLN A 248 -15.21 -33.67 40.19
N ASP A 249 -14.14 -33.72 41.00
CA ASP A 249 -13.73 -33.03 42.24
C ASP A 249 -12.19 -32.90 42.24
#